data_AF-A0A399ZHX7-F1
#
_entry.id   AF-A0A399ZHX7-F1
#
_cell.length_a   1.000
_cell.length_b   1.000
_cell.length_c   1.000
_cell.angle_alpha   90.00
_cell.angle_beta   90.00
_cell.angle_gamma   90.00
#
_symmetry.space_group_name_H-M   'P 1'
#
loop_
_entity.id
_entity.type
_entity.pdbx_description
1 polymer ?
#
loop_
_entity_poly.entity_id
_entity_poly.type
_entity_poly.pdbx_seq_one_letter_code
_entity_poly.pdbx_strand_id
1 'polypeptide(L)'
;MALQTIDQIMKRAGKLTSAERLLLASRLIQAVRADLPSHKTRRKWRDAIGLLSYPALGMDAQNYVSQYRRDDDNRRARVIRDGK
;
A
#
# COMPACT_ATOMS: atom_id res chain seq x y z
N MET A 1 2.80 -7.70 -39.25
CA MET A 1 2.74 -8.90 -38.41
C MET A 1 1.59 -8.83 -37.39
N ALA A 2 1.63 -7.95 -36.38
CA ALA A 2 0.65 -7.94 -35.28
C ALA A 2 -0.82 -7.75 -35.69
N LEU A 3 -1.11 -6.85 -36.64
CA LEU A 3 -2.47 -6.62 -37.15
C LEU A 3 -3.05 -7.85 -37.87
N GLN A 4 -2.23 -8.58 -38.63
CA GLN A 4 -2.65 -9.82 -39.29
C GLN A 4 -2.97 -10.92 -38.27
N THR A 5 -2.26 -10.94 -37.13
CA THR A 5 -2.53 -11.87 -36.03
C THR A 5 -3.86 -11.57 -35.35
N ILE A 6 -4.19 -10.29 -35.13
CA ILE A 6 -5.48 -9.87 -34.54
C ILE A 6 -6.64 -10.27 -35.46
N ASP A 7 -6.53 -10.03 -36.77
CA ASP A 7 -7.56 -10.42 -37.73
C ASP A 7 -7.81 -11.93 -37.77
N GLN A 8 -6.75 -12.74 -37.64
CA GLN A 8 -6.88 -14.19 -37.56
C GLN A 8 -7.57 -14.64 -36.27
N ILE A 9 -7.28 -13.98 -35.14
CA ILE A 9 -7.96 -14.25 -33.86
C ILE A 9 -9.43 -13.87 -33.95
N MET A 10 -9.76 -12.73 -34.57
CA MET A 10 -11.14 -12.30 -34.80
C MET A 10 -11.92 -13.30 -35.68
N LYS A 11 -11.31 -13.78 -36.77
CA LYS A 11 -11.92 -14.81 -37.63
C LYS A 11 -12.18 -16.13 -36.89
N ARG A 12 -11.28 -16.53 -35.98
CA ARG A 12 -11.45 -17.74 -35.15
C ARG A 12 -12.50 -17.53 -34.06
N ALA A 13 -12.52 -16.37 -33.41
CA ALA A 13 -13.53 -16.00 -32.43
C ALA A 13 -14.93 -15.93 -33.05
N GLY A 14 -15.03 -15.55 -34.32
CA GLY A 14 -16.27 -15.59 -35.10
C GLY A 14 -16.92 -16.98 -35.21
N LYS A 15 -16.15 -18.07 -35.08
CA LYS A 15 -16.67 -19.45 -35.14
C LYS A 15 -17.19 -19.96 -33.79
N LEU A 16 -16.92 -19.25 -32.71
CA LEU A 16 -17.36 -19.60 -31.35
C LEU A 16 -18.81 -19.17 -31.12
N THR A 17 -19.48 -19.89 -30.23
CA THR A 17 -20.80 -19.50 -29.69
C THR A 17 -20.67 -18.25 -28.81
N SER A 18 -21.78 -17.57 -28.54
CA SER A 18 -21.80 -16.35 -27.71
C SER A 18 -21.21 -16.58 -26.31
N ALA A 19 -21.46 -17.74 -25.70
CA ALA A 19 -20.93 -18.08 -24.38
C ALA A 19 -19.40 -18.26 -24.39
N GLU A 20 -18.87 -18.94 -25.41
CA GLU A 20 -17.43 -19.15 -25.57
C GLU A 20 -16.68 -17.86 -25.89
N ARG A 21 -17.31 -16.93 -26.63
CA ARG A 21 -16.76 -15.59 -26.86
C ARG A 21 -16.64 -14.78 -25.57
N LEU A 22 -17.65 -14.85 -24.69
CA LEU A 22 -17.59 -14.20 -23.37
C LEU A 22 -16.48 -14.80 -22.51
N LEU A 23 -16.34 -16.13 -22.53
CA LEU A 23 -15.26 -16.82 -21.84
C LEU A 23 -13.89 -16.36 -22.37
N LEU A 24 -13.69 -16.32 -23.68
CA LEU A 24 -12.46 -15.84 -24.31
C LEU A 24 -12.14 -14.39 -23.90
N ALA A 25 -13.14 -13.50 -23.93
CA ALA A 25 -12.98 -12.11 -23.51
C ALA A 25 -12.53 -12.00 -22.05
N SER A 26 -13.16 -12.76 -21.14
CA SER A 26 -12.77 -12.78 -19.73
C SER A 26 -11.33 -13.24 -19.51
N ARG A 27 -10.88 -14.27 -20.24
CA ARG A 27 -9.51 -14.79 -20.17
C ARG A 27 -8.49 -13.78 -20.68
N LEU A 28 -8.79 -13.10 -21.78
CA LEU A 28 -7.94 -12.04 -22.32
C LEU A 28 -7.81 -10.87 -21.35
N ILE A 29 -8.92 -10.44 -20.75
CA ILE A 29 -8.92 -9.36 -19.75
C ILE A 29 -8.11 -9.77 -18.51
N GLN A 30 -8.24 -11.01 -18.04
CA GLN A 30 -7.45 -11.53 -16.93
C GLN A 30 -5.96 -11.57 -17.23
N ALA A 31 -5.57 -12.02 -18.43
CA ALA A 31 -4.18 -12.06 -18.86
C ALA A 31 -3.58 -10.65 -18.89
N VAL A 32 -4.28 -9.68 -19.47
CA VAL A 32 -3.84 -8.27 -19.49
C VAL A 32 -3.70 -7.71 -18.08
N ARG A 33 -4.62 -8.03 -17.17
CA ARG A 33 -4.52 -7.60 -15.75
C ARG A 33 -3.33 -8.21 -15.02
N ALA A 34 -2.93 -9.43 -15.36
CA ALA A 34 -1.78 -10.11 -14.77
C ALA A 34 -0.45 -9.55 -15.31
N ASP A 35 -0.42 -9.19 -16.60
CA ASP A 35 0.74 -8.58 -17.25
C ASP A 35 0.88 -7.07 -16.96
N LEU A 36 -0.19 -6.42 -16.50
CA LEU A 36 -0.08 -5.05 -16.03
C LEU A 36 0.93 -5.02 -14.88
N PRO A 37 2.02 -4.22 -14.98
CA PRO A 37 2.95 -4.10 -13.88
C PRO A 37 2.14 -3.67 -12.68
N SER A 38 2.19 -4.48 -11.62
CA SER A 38 1.58 -4.12 -10.35
C SER A 38 2.20 -2.78 -9.97
N HIS A 39 1.45 -1.70 -10.20
CA HIS A 39 1.78 -0.39 -9.72
C HIS A 39 1.55 -0.45 -8.20
N LYS A 40 2.42 -1.20 -7.50
CA LYS A 40 2.70 -0.99 -6.09
C LYS A 40 3.36 0.37 -6.04
N THR A 41 2.55 1.41 -6.23
CA THR A 41 2.89 2.76 -5.84
C THR A 41 3.32 2.63 -4.40
N ARG A 42 4.63 2.79 -4.16
CA ARG A 42 5.17 2.77 -2.80
C ARG A 42 4.38 3.82 -2.04
N ARG A 43 3.55 3.38 -1.09
CA ARG A 43 2.78 4.30 -0.26
C ARG A 43 3.76 5.25 0.39
N LYS A 44 3.55 6.54 0.20
CA LYS A 44 4.40 7.56 0.80
C LYS A 44 3.94 7.74 2.23
N TRP A 45 4.85 8.06 3.14
CA TRP A 45 4.50 8.39 4.53
C TRP A 45 3.47 9.54 4.63
N ARG A 46 3.47 10.46 3.65
CA ARG A 46 2.49 11.55 3.56
C ARG A 46 1.05 11.04 3.34
N ASP A 47 0.90 9.85 2.75
CA ASP A 47 -0.41 9.22 2.51
C ASP A 47 -1.01 8.65 3.81
N ALA A 48 -0.23 8.61 4.91
CA ALA A 48 -0.66 8.13 6.22
C ALA A 48 -1.26 9.23 7.13
N ILE A 49 -1.26 10.49 6.66
CA ILE A 49 -1.80 11.62 7.43
C ILE A 49 -3.31 11.39 7.64
N GLY A 50 -3.76 11.48 8.90
CA GLY A 50 -5.18 11.35 9.26
C GLY A 50 -5.69 9.90 9.41
N LEU A 51 -4.82 8.88 9.34
CA LEU A 51 -5.22 7.48 9.54
C LEU A 51 -5.69 7.16 10.97
N LEU A 52 -5.31 7.99 11.95
CA LEU A 52 -5.61 7.78 13.36
C LEU A 52 -6.12 9.08 13.97
N SER A 53 -7.15 8.97 14.81
CA SER A 53 -7.61 10.08 15.64
C SER A 53 -6.54 10.46 16.64
N TYR A 54 -6.36 11.76 16.86
CA TYR A 54 -5.44 12.26 17.87
C TYR A 54 -6.10 12.25 19.26
N PRO A 55 -5.39 11.83 20.33
CA PRO A 55 -4.08 11.19 20.33
C PRO A 55 -4.18 9.69 19.99
N ALA A 56 -3.35 9.23 19.05
CA ALA A 56 -3.42 7.86 18.53
C ALA A 56 -3.12 6.78 19.58
N LEU A 57 -2.37 7.12 20.63
CA LEU A 57 -1.92 6.20 21.68
C LEU A 57 -2.41 6.61 23.08
N GLY A 58 -3.52 7.34 23.16
CA GLY A 58 -4.12 7.78 24.43
C GLY A 58 -3.39 8.94 25.14
N MET A 59 -2.16 9.26 24.72
CA MET A 59 -1.42 10.44 25.15
C MET A 59 -0.86 11.19 23.95
N ASP A 60 -0.86 12.51 24.04
CA ASP A 60 -0.15 13.35 23.08
C ASP A 60 1.36 13.03 23.07
N ALA A 61 1.95 13.05 21.87
CA ALA A 61 3.37 12.77 21.67
C ALA A 61 4.26 13.81 22.38
N GLN A 62 3.89 15.09 22.35
CA GLN A 62 4.69 16.14 22.99
C GLN A 62 4.64 16.00 24.51
N ASN A 63 3.50 15.65 25.09
CA ASN A 63 3.36 15.35 26.51
C ASN A 63 4.21 14.14 26.92
N TYR A 64 4.16 13.05 26.15
CA TYR A 64 4.98 11.86 26.41
C TYR A 64 6.48 12.19 26.42
N VAL A 65 6.97 12.89 25.38
CA VAL A 65 8.38 13.29 25.27
C VAL A 65 8.79 14.21 26.43
N SER A 66 7.91 15.15 26.79
CA SER A 66 8.18 16.08 27.89
C SER A 66 8.29 15.37 29.24
N GLN A 67 7.39 14.41 29.50
CA GLN A 67 7.44 13.60 30.71
C GLN A 67 8.72 12.76 30.75
N TYR A 68 9.04 12.06 29.66
CA TYR A 68 10.23 11.22 29.58
C TYR A 68 11.52 12.02 29.81
N ARG A 69 11.64 13.22 29.24
CA ARG A 69 12.80 14.09 29.45
C ARG A 69 12.94 14.52 30.91
N ARG A 70 11.84 14.94 31.54
CA ARG A 70 11.85 15.31 32.97
C ARG A 70 12.26 14.13 33.85
N ASP A 71 11.77 12.93 33.54
CA ASP A 71 12.11 11.73 34.29
C ASP A 71 13.60 11.37 34.15
N ASP A 72 14.17 11.52 32.96
CA ASP A 72 15.61 11.35 32.73
C ASP A 72 16.44 12.41 33.46
N ASP A 73 16.05 13.68 33.38
CA ASP A 73 16.73 14.77 34.10
C ASP A 73 16.69 14.54 35.61
N ASN A 74 15.55 14.13 36.17
CA ASN A 74 15.40 13.76 37.57
C ASN A 74 16.26 12.55 37.95
N ARG A 75 16.42 11.58 37.03
CA ARG A 75 17.31 10.43 37.23
C ARG A 75 18.76 10.88 37.30
N ARG A 76 19.21 11.72 36.37
CA ARG A 76 20.57 12.29 36.37
C ARG A 76 20.84 13.11 37.63
N ALA A 77 19.91 13.96 38.02
CA ALA A 77 20.03 14.77 39.24
C ALA A 77 20.15 13.91 40.51
N ARG A 78 19.43 12.78 40.58
CA ARG A 78 19.58 11.81 41.68
C ARG A 78 20.95 11.15 41.70
N VAL A 79 21.44 10.67 40.56
CA VAL A 79 22.79 10.08 40.46
C VAL A 79 23.87 11.07 40.94
N ILE A 80 23.79 12.34 40.49
CA ILE A 80 24.70 13.40 40.90
C ILE A 80 24.61 13.66 42.41
N ARG A 81 23.39 13.72 42.96
CA ARG A 81 23.17 13.94 44.40
C ARG A 81 23.69 12.79 45.25
N ASP A 82 23.50 11.55 44.79
CA ASP A 82 23.86 10.33 45.51
C ASP A 82 25.36 9.98 45.38
N GLY A 83 26.13 10.80 44.65
CA GLY A 83 27.59 10.71 44.58
C GLY A 83 28.13 9.43 43.93
N LYS A 84 27.36 8.80 43.04
CA LYS A 84 27.78 7.66 42.23
C LYS A 84 28.17 8.06 40.82
#